data_AF-A0A960Q4K1-F1
#
_entry.id   AF-A0A960Q4K1-F1
#
_cell.length_a   1.000
_cell.length_b   1.000
_cell.length_c   1.000
_cell.angle_alpha   90.00
_cell.angle_beta   90.00
_cell.angle_gamma   90.00
#
_symmetry.space_group_name_H-M   'P 1'
#
loop_
_entity.id
_entity.type
_entity.pdbx_description
1 polymer ?
#
loop_
_entity_poly.entity_id
_entity_poly.type
_entity_poly.pdbx_seq_one_letter_code
_entity_poly.pdbx_strand_id
1 'polypeptide(L)'
;MRGGPHHYAELHYAPVGPAFSRVWQDWPEVYLDAPWLLLPDEPLPLFMVWRDAHLFPCRIHSLRLRWLDPDGRPGQQALGGDWSLSEELAGVELGHFRPQQPGTWDLWIDGVAERHGRTRSFCNQLARGFAEHPLRITVAPGPDPRLPGLAWGDLQVHSAATRDPVEFGPPLPLLKSAARAGGLDWFCVTDHSYDLDDREGPGMGSDPAWPRWHRLRQEILQLNSESGARILLGEELSCGGLEGGILHLLLLAPPRPLAGSSDNGEGLPFRRAEHSLLDALEAMGDHGLAVASHPGEAPGRLEGLLLRRRDWSLAELRQLGHWQALNGLDGKSLAAGLDKARKLWSEGWRGVLLAGNDSHGNFALGRELTLPLLGVR
;
A
#
# COMPACT_ATOMS: atom_id res chain seq x y z
N MET A 1 -0.38 0.25 -14.15
CA MET A 1 0.92 0.24 -13.44
C MET A 1 1.73 -0.95 -13.92
N ARG A 2 3.06 -0.84 -14.08
CA ARG A 2 3.91 -1.97 -14.50
C ARG A 2 4.37 -2.68 -13.23
N GLY A 3 3.97 -3.95 -13.06
CA GLY A 3 4.30 -4.75 -11.89
C GLY A 3 5.79 -5.09 -11.84
N GLY A 4 6.30 -4.92 -10.64
CA GLY A 4 7.62 -5.20 -10.13
C GLY A 4 7.55 -4.90 -8.62
N PRO A 5 8.44 -5.46 -7.79
CA PRO A 5 8.34 -5.32 -6.34
C PRO A 5 8.30 -3.82 -5.97
N HIS A 6 7.24 -3.44 -5.25
CA HIS A 6 6.86 -2.07 -4.95
C HIS A 6 7.68 -1.54 -3.77
N HIS A 7 8.96 -1.23 -3.99
CA HIS A 7 9.79 -0.62 -2.95
C HIS A 7 9.48 0.89 -2.87
N TYR A 8 8.78 1.35 -1.84
CA TYR A 8 8.54 2.78 -1.64
C TYR A 8 9.86 3.55 -1.48
N ALA A 9 9.90 4.80 -1.96
CA ALA A 9 11.06 5.67 -1.87
C ALA A 9 11.17 6.41 -0.54
N GLU A 10 11.68 5.75 0.52
CA GLU A 10 12.10 6.52 1.70
C GLU A 10 13.33 7.36 1.36
N LEU A 11 13.12 8.67 1.29
CA LEU A 11 14.12 9.66 0.95
C LEU A 11 15.03 9.95 2.14
N HIS A 12 14.55 9.74 3.37
CA HIS A 12 15.30 10.06 4.58
C HIS A 12 16.14 8.90 5.13
N TYR A 13 16.03 7.68 4.58
CA TYR A 13 16.93 6.59 4.93
C TYR A 13 18.36 6.90 4.47
N ALA A 14 19.27 7.08 5.43
CA ALA A 14 20.68 7.36 5.15
C ALA A 14 21.59 6.69 6.19
N PRO A 15 21.79 5.37 6.11
CA PRO A 15 22.46 4.59 7.17
C PRO A 15 23.94 4.98 7.38
N VAL A 16 24.58 5.57 6.38
CA VAL A 16 25.97 6.08 6.44
C VAL A 16 26.00 7.62 6.50
N GLY A 17 24.85 8.25 6.69
CA GLY A 17 24.65 9.69 6.69
C GLY A 17 24.19 10.25 5.33
N PRO A 18 23.56 11.44 5.34
CA PRO A 18 22.89 12.01 4.16
C PRO A 18 23.84 12.32 2.99
N ALA A 19 25.13 12.52 3.25
CA ALA A 19 26.14 12.72 2.21
C ALA A 19 26.33 11.51 1.27
N PHE A 20 25.88 10.33 1.68
CA PHE A 20 26.02 9.07 0.94
C PHE A 20 24.70 8.60 0.31
N SER A 21 23.60 9.36 0.47
CA SER A 21 22.31 9.08 -0.17
C SER A 21 22.03 10.13 -1.25
N ARG A 22 21.85 9.69 -2.50
CA ARG A 22 21.54 10.60 -3.63
C ARG A 22 20.08 10.99 -3.68
N VAL A 23 19.23 10.34 -2.89
CA VAL A 23 17.79 10.58 -2.80
C VAL A 23 17.41 11.45 -1.59
N TRP A 24 18.35 11.67 -0.66
CA TRP A 24 18.12 12.46 0.56
C TRP A 24 17.79 13.91 0.29
N GLN A 25 16.81 14.44 1.03
CA GLN A 25 16.34 15.82 0.91
C GLN A 25 16.12 16.47 2.28
N ASP A 26 16.29 17.79 2.34
CA ASP A 26 16.07 18.61 3.54
C ASP A 26 14.62 19.11 3.65
N TRP A 27 13.66 18.33 3.18
CA TRP A 27 12.22 18.64 3.13
C TRP A 27 11.44 17.37 3.47
N PRO A 28 10.25 17.48 4.08
CA PRO A 28 9.46 16.29 4.37
C PRO A 28 9.01 15.63 3.07
N GLU A 29 8.69 14.36 3.15
CA GLU A 29 8.06 13.68 2.04
C GLU A 29 6.61 14.14 2.01
N VAL A 30 6.19 14.76 0.92
CA VAL A 30 4.79 15.15 0.71
C VAL A 30 4.41 14.69 -0.68
N TYR A 31 3.28 14.00 -0.77
CA TYR A 31 2.70 13.59 -2.03
C TYR A 31 1.20 13.87 -2.05
N LEU A 32 0.75 14.22 -3.25
CA LEU A 32 -0.60 14.56 -3.61
C LEU A 32 -1.06 13.52 -4.63
N ASP A 33 -2.24 12.94 -4.39
CA ASP A 33 -2.71 11.82 -5.17
C ASP A 33 -4.24 11.75 -5.22
N ALA A 34 -4.76 10.80 -5.98
CA ALA A 34 -6.18 10.49 -6.07
C ALA A 34 -6.37 9.03 -6.50
N PRO A 35 -7.52 8.40 -6.19
CA PRO A 35 -7.81 7.05 -6.67
C PRO A 35 -7.76 6.97 -8.20
N TRP A 36 -7.09 5.97 -8.76
CA TRP A 36 -6.95 5.83 -10.22
C TRP A 36 -8.25 5.46 -10.93
N LEU A 37 -9.24 4.92 -10.21
CA LEU A 37 -10.55 4.52 -10.73
C LEU A 37 -11.65 5.29 -9.99
N LEU A 38 -12.61 5.79 -10.74
CA LEU A 38 -13.80 6.47 -10.22
C LEU A 38 -15.06 5.87 -10.84
N LEU A 39 -15.99 5.41 -9.99
CA LEU A 39 -17.32 5.03 -10.43
C LEU A 39 -18.14 6.24 -10.91
N PRO A 40 -19.15 6.04 -11.78
CA PRO A 40 -20.01 7.14 -12.20
C PRO A 40 -20.65 7.85 -11.01
N ASP A 41 -20.82 9.17 -11.11
CA ASP A 41 -21.47 10.05 -10.13
C ASP A 41 -20.79 10.17 -8.75
N GLU A 42 -19.78 9.34 -8.44
CA GLU A 42 -18.95 9.53 -7.25
C GLU A 42 -18.00 10.73 -7.45
N PRO A 43 -17.81 11.57 -6.42
CA PRO A 43 -16.79 12.60 -6.47
C PRO A 43 -15.39 11.97 -6.32
N LEU A 44 -14.41 12.45 -7.09
CA LEU A 44 -13.02 12.04 -6.95
C LEU A 44 -12.39 12.71 -5.72
N PRO A 45 -12.04 11.99 -4.66
CA PRO A 45 -11.32 12.58 -3.54
C PRO A 45 -9.87 12.84 -3.93
N LEU A 46 -9.34 13.97 -3.47
CA LEU A 46 -7.95 14.37 -3.66
C LEU A 46 -7.23 14.31 -2.32
N PHE A 47 -6.05 13.72 -2.29
CA PHE A 47 -5.32 13.45 -1.07
C PHE A 47 -4.03 14.26 -1.00
N MET A 48 -3.64 14.60 0.23
CA MET A 48 -2.28 14.96 0.57
C MET A 48 -1.85 14.09 1.73
N VAL A 49 -0.71 13.42 1.58
CA VAL A 49 -0.11 12.62 2.64
C VAL A 49 1.34 13.03 2.79
N TRP A 50 1.82 13.04 4.02
CA TRP A 50 3.18 13.46 4.33
C TRP A 50 3.81 12.58 5.39
N ARG A 51 5.14 12.50 5.31
CA ARG A 51 6.02 11.81 6.25
C ARG A 51 7.19 12.72 6.63
N ASP A 52 7.70 12.52 7.85
CA ASP A 52 8.88 13.18 8.41
C ASP A 52 8.77 14.70 8.58
N ALA A 53 7.55 15.24 8.58
CA ALA A 53 7.34 16.67 8.84
C ALA A 53 7.70 17.06 10.29
N HIS A 54 7.74 16.12 11.22
CA HIS A 54 8.30 16.35 12.56
C HIS A 54 9.81 16.65 12.56
N LEU A 55 10.58 16.12 11.59
CA LEU A 55 12.01 16.40 11.41
C LEU A 55 12.23 17.59 10.46
N PHE A 56 11.37 17.72 9.46
CA PHE A 56 11.42 18.77 8.45
C PHE A 56 10.12 19.57 8.40
N PRO A 57 9.76 20.34 9.45
CA PRO A 57 8.52 21.10 9.45
C PRO A 57 8.45 22.05 8.25
N CYS A 58 7.31 22.08 7.58
CA CYS A 58 7.07 22.98 6.46
C CYS A 58 5.62 23.44 6.41
N ARG A 59 5.36 24.49 5.62
CA ARG A 59 4.04 25.03 5.38
C ARG A 59 3.70 24.94 3.90
N ILE A 60 2.50 24.50 3.54
CA ILE A 60 1.99 24.52 2.17
C ILE A 60 1.00 25.66 2.06
N HIS A 61 1.30 26.65 1.23
CA HIS A 61 0.56 27.91 1.15
C HIS A 61 -0.65 27.87 0.24
N SER A 62 -0.60 27.03 -0.79
CA SER A 62 -1.67 26.93 -1.77
C SER A 62 -1.52 25.66 -2.57
N LEU A 63 -2.65 25.06 -2.94
CA LEU A 63 -2.72 23.98 -3.92
C LEU A 63 -3.67 24.33 -5.06
N ARG A 64 -3.31 23.92 -6.27
CA ARG A 64 -4.11 24.09 -7.49
C ARG A 64 -4.17 22.79 -8.24
N LEU A 65 -5.38 22.32 -8.52
CA LEU A 65 -5.59 21.23 -9.45
C LEU A 65 -5.63 21.78 -10.89
N ARG A 66 -4.90 21.15 -11.78
CA ARG A 66 -5.01 21.26 -13.24
C ARG A 66 -5.39 19.90 -13.80
N TRP A 67 -6.08 19.89 -14.94
CA TRP A 67 -6.41 18.64 -15.61
C TRP A 67 -6.46 18.80 -17.13
N LEU A 68 -6.38 17.67 -17.82
CA LEU A 68 -6.89 17.46 -19.17
C LEU A 68 -8.07 16.51 -19.09
N ASP A 69 -9.19 16.90 -19.69
CA ASP A 69 -10.35 16.02 -19.85
C ASP A 69 -10.10 14.95 -20.94
N PRO A 70 -11.01 13.97 -21.10
CA PRO A 70 -10.86 12.92 -22.12
C PRO A 70 -10.78 13.42 -23.57
N ASP A 71 -11.27 14.63 -23.84
CA ASP A 71 -11.17 15.29 -25.15
C ASP A 71 -9.88 16.13 -25.28
N GLY A 72 -9.02 16.13 -24.26
CA GLY A 72 -7.79 16.91 -24.19
C GLY A 72 -8.01 18.39 -23.84
N ARG A 73 -9.20 18.78 -23.37
CA ARG A 73 -9.47 20.17 -22.97
C ARG A 73 -8.89 20.43 -21.58
N PRO A 74 -8.14 21.53 -21.41
CA PRO A 74 -7.56 21.87 -20.13
C PRO A 74 -8.58 22.51 -19.20
N GLY A 75 -8.41 22.29 -17.91
CA GLY A 75 -9.08 23.04 -16.85
C GLY A 75 -8.23 23.16 -15.59
N GLN A 76 -8.69 24.00 -14.66
CA GLN A 76 -8.04 24.20 -13.37
C GLN A 76 -9.04 24.63 -12.29
N GLN A 77 -8.74 24.30 -11.05
CA GLN A 77 -9.46 24.77 -9.86
C GLN A 77 -8.49 24.98 -8.70
N ALA A 78 -8.75 26.01 -7.88
CA ALA A 78 -8.04 26.15 -6.61
C ALA A 78 -8.59 25.12 -5.62
N LEU A 79 -7.70 24.42 -4.92
CA LEU A 79 -8.08 23.52 -3.82
C LEU A 79 -8.11 24.26 -2.48
N GLY A 80 -7.71 25.53 -2.46
CA GLY A 80 -7.60 26.35 -1.26
C GLY A 80 -6.47 25.90 -0.36
N GLY A 81 -6.59 26.28 0.91
CA GLY A 81 -5.84 25.72 2.04
C GLY A 81 -4.47 26.34 2.33
N ASP A 82 -4.13 26.24 3.60
CA ASP A 82 -2.88 26.66 4.20
C ASP A 82 -2.57 25.63 5.30
N TRP A 83 -1.58 24.78 5.07
CA TRP A 83 -1.31 23.61 5.90
C TRP A 83 0.06 23.71 6.56
N SER A 84 0.09 23.62 7.88
CA SER A 84 1.33 23.47 8.65
C SER A 84 1.55 21.99 8.92
N LEU A 85 2.65 21.44 8.40
CA LEU A 85 2.98 20.03 8.54
C LEU A 85 4.04 19.87 9.63
N SER A 86 3.78 19.00 10.60
CA SER A 86 4.67 18.77 11.75
C SER A 86 4.67 17.34 12.29
N GLU A 87 3.84 16.48 11.72
CA GLU A 87 3.61 15.11 12.15
C GLU A 87 4.64 14.14 11.53
N GLU A 88 4.73 12.96 12.14
CA GLU A 88 5.57 11.88 11.65
C GLU A 88 5.07 11.27 10.34
N LEU A 89 3.79 10.91 10.32
CA LEU A 89 3.07 10.40 9.16
C LEU A 89 1.61 10.82 9.35
N ALA A 90 1.06 11.53 8.39
CA ALA A 90 -0.33 11.96 8.41
C ALA A 90 -0.83 12.26 7.00
N GLY A 91 -2.14 12.43 6.87
CA GLY A 91 -2.77 12.69 5.59
C GLY A 91 -4.12 13.34 5.74
N VAL A 92 -4.54 14.04 4.70
CA VAL A 92 -5.79 14.79 4.65
C VAL A 92 -6.42 14.69 3.27
N GLU A 93 -7.74 14.66 3.23
CA GLU A 93 -8.50 14.87 2.01
C GLU A 93 -8.58 16.37 1.72
N LEU A 94 -8.02 16.81 0.59
CA LEU A 94 -7.98 18.20 0.16
C LEU A 94 -9.34 18.70 -0.36
N GLY A 95 -10.27 17.78 -0.60
CA GLY A 95 -11.57 18.02 -1.19
C GLY A 95 -11.81 17.09 -2.38
N HIS A 96 -12.79 17.48 -3.19
CA HIS A 96 -13.30 16.63 -4.26
C HIS A 96 -13.24 17.31 -5.62
N PHE A 97 -12.90 16.53 -6.64
CA PHE A 97 -13.07 16.88 -8.05
C PHE A 97 -14.24 16.10 -8.65
N ARG A 98 -15.02 16.72 -9.53
CA ARG A 98 -16.15 16.08 -10.20
C ARG A 98 -15.92 16.04 -11.70
N PRO A 99 -15.38 14.92 -12.24
CA PRO A 99 -15.32 14.70 -13.67
C PRO A 99 -16.70 14.81 -14.31
N GLN A 100 -16.78 15.44 -15.48
CA GLN A 100 -18.06 15.72 -16.16
C GLN A 100 -18.42 14.67 -17.23
N GLN A 101 -17.49 13.78 -17.55
CA GLN A 101 -17.69 12.73 -18.54
C GLN A 101 -16.80 11.52 -18.24
N PRO A 102 -17.21 10.31 -18.67
CA PRO A 102 -16.38 9.13 -18.61
C PRO A 102 -15.10 9.24 -19.45
N GLY A 103 -14.14 8.39 -19.14
CA GLY A 103 -12.87 8.30 -19.87
C GLY A 103 -11.67 8.60 -19.00
N THR A 104 -10.52 8.78 -19.64
CA THR A 104 -9.25 9.03 -18.95
C THR A 104 -9.04 10.52 -18.76
N TRP A 105 -8.84 10.93 -17.50
CA TRP A 105 -8.47 12.27 -17.10
C TRP A 105 -7.02 12.26 -16.62
N ASP A 106 -6.23 13.22 -17.07
CA ASP A 106 -4.86 13.41 -16.58
C ASP A 106 -4.86 14.63 -15.66
N LEU A 107 -4.50 14.45 -14.38
CA LEU A 107 -4.55 15.47 -13.33
C LEU A 107 -3.14 15.85 -12.84
N TRP A 108 -2.96 17.11 -12.45
CA TRP A 108 -1.76 17.61 -11.79
C TRP A 108 -2.18 18.49 -10.62
N ILE A 109 -1.55 18.32 -9.46
CA ILE A 109 -1.77 19.18 -8.30
C ILE A 109 -0.49 19.96 -8.05
N ASP A 110 -0.51 21.24 -8.37
CA ASP A 110 0.62 22.13 -8.13
C ASP A 110 0.52 22.74 -6.73
N GLY A 111 1.66 22.92 -6.08
CA GLY A 111 1.75 23.54 -4.78
C GLY A 111 2.96 24.44 -4.62
N VAL A 112 2.90 25.27 -3.57
CA VAL A 112 4.02 26.06 -3.08
C VAL A 112 4.20 25.78 -1.60
N ALA A 113 5.37 25.26 -1.23
CA ALA A 113 5.76 24.99 0.15
C ALA A 113 6.80 26.00 0.63
N GLU A 114 6.84 26.25 1.93
CA GLU A 114 7.84 27.07 2.61
C GLU A 114 8.46 26.33 3.79
N ARG A 115 9.78 26.42 3.91
CA ARG A 115 10.54 25.95 5.07
C ARG A 115 11.70 26.91 5.34
N HIS A 116 11.79 27.41 6.57
CA HIS A 116 12.86 28.33 7.01
C HIS A 116 13.06 29.53 6.06
N GLY A 117 11.97 30.14 5.58
CA GLY A 117 11.99 31.27 4.64
C GLY A 117 12.37 30.92 3.20
N ARG A 118 12.60 29.63 2.89
CA ARG A 118 12.82 29.14 1.51
C ARG A 118 11.51 28.63 0.96
N THR A 119 11.13 29.09 -0.23
CA THR A 119 9.96 28.58 -0.95
C THR A 119 10.35 27.55 -2.00
N ARG A 120 9.44 26.61 -2.27
CA ARG A 120 9.60 25.57 -3.28
C ARG A 120 8.25 25.32 -3.96
N SER A 121 8.21 25.48 -5.28
CA SER A 121 7.10 24.99 -6.09
C SER A 121 7.27 23.50 -6.37
N PHE A 122 6.16 22.79 -6.49
CA PHE A 122 6.16 21.36 -6.74
C PHE A 122 4.87 20.93 -7.46
N CYS A 123 4.89 19.74 -8.07
CA CYS A 123 3.74 19.16 -8.77
C CYS A 123 3.58 17.70 -8.34
N ASN A 124 2.40 17.33 -7.84
CA ASN A 124 2.04 16.04 -7.25
C ASN A 124 2.86 15.60 -6.04
N GLN A 125 4.06 16.14 -5.81
CA GLN A 125 4.93 15.74 -4.71
C GLN A 125 6.08 16.72 -4.53
N LEU A 126 6.52 16.89 -3.29
CA LEU A 126 7.54 17.87 -2.90
C LEU A 126 8.98 17.38 -3.13
N ALA A 127 9.14 16.06 -3.22
CA ALA A 127 10.41 15.40 -3.45
C ALA A 127 10.94 15.65 -4.87
N ARG A 128 12.23 15.99 -4.97
CA ARG A 128 12.98 16.11 -6.22
C ARG A 128 13.36 14.74 -6.79
N GLY A 129 13.65 14.71 -8.10
CA GLY A 129 14.20 13.54 -8.78
C GLY A 129 13.15 12.69 -9.50
N PHE A 130 11.88 12.89 -9.18
CA PHE A 130 10.77 12.26 -9.89
C PHE A 130 10.38 13.09 -11.12
N ALA A 131 10.03 12.41 -12.19
CA ALA A 131 9.51 13.06 -13.38
C ALA A 131 8.06 13.55 -13.12
N GLU A 132 7.71 14.69 -13.72
CA GLU A 132 6.34 15.19 -13.67
C GLU A 132 5.43 14.28 -14.50
N HIS A 133 4.68 13.42 -13.82
CA HIS A 133 3.67 12.54 -14.42
C HIS A 133 2.28 12.93 -13.94
N PRO A 134 1.27 12.92 -14.84
CA PRO A 134 -0.11 13.14 -14.41
C PRO A 134 -0.58 12.01 -13.49
N LEU A 135 -1.45 12.36 -12.55
CA LEU A 135 -2.34 11.42 -11.90
C LEU A 135 -3.36 10.98 -12.96
N ARG A 136 -3.20 9.77 -13.49
CA ARG A 136 -4.10 9.25 -14.52
C ARG A 136 -5.32 8.59 -13.89
N ILE A 137 -6.48 9.21 -14.06
CA ILE A 137 -7.74 8.78 -13.47
C ILE A 137 -8.65 8.22 -14.57
N THR A 138 -9.24 7.06 -14.33
CA THR A 138 -10.23 6.44 -15.20
C THR A 138 -11.61 6.63 -14.57
N VAL A 139 -12.47 7.36 -15.28
CA VAL A 139 -13.88 7.51 -14.90
C VAL A 139 -14.67 6.48 -15.69
N ALA A 140 -15.28 5.54 -14.97
CA ALA A 140 -16.02 4.45 -15.59
C ALA A 140 -17.23 4.99 -16.38
N PRO A 141 -17.55 4.41 -17.57
CA PRO A 141 -18.70 4.83 -18.39
C PRO A 141 -20.05 4.38 -17.84
N GLY A 142 -20.04 3.51 -16.84
CA GLY A 142 -21.22 2.94 -16.20
C GLY A 142 -20.81 2.20 -14.93
N PRO A 143 -21.77 1.69 -14.17
CA PRO A 143 -21.47 0.88 -12.99
C PRO A 143 -20.69 -0.37 -13.40
N ASP A 144 -19.78 -0.82 -12.54
CA ASP A 144 -19.07 -2.07 -12.75
C ASP A 144 -20.04 -3.26 -12.89
N PRO A 145 -19.69 -4.28 -13.69
CA PRO A 145 -20.48 -5.49 -13.83
C PRO A 145 -20.43 -6.30 -12.52
N ARG A 146 -21.27 -5.92 -11.56
CA ARG A 146 -21.40 -6.60 -10.28
C ARG A 146 -22.33 -7.79 -10.39
N LEU A 147 -21.90 -8.91 -9.82
CA LEU A 147 -22.78 -10.05 -9.59
C LEU A 147 -23.74 -9.73 -8.44
N PRO A 148 -25.07 -9.87 -8.63
CA PRO A 148 -26.04 -9.59 -7.58
C PRO A 148 -25.77 -10.41 -6.31
N GLY A 149 -25.81 -9.74 -5.15
CA GLY A 149 -25.64 -10.39 -3.85
C GLY A 149 -24.19 -10.69 -3.46
N LEU A 150 -23.19 -10.27 -4.25
CA LEU A 150 -21.78 -10.38 -3.90
C LEU A 150 -21.18 -9.02 -3.52
N ALA A 151 -20.36 -9.03 -2.47
CA ALA A 151 -19.57 -7.88 -2.07
C ALA A 151 -18.17 -7.95 -2.71
N TRP A 152 -17.69 -6.82 -3.21
CA TRP A 152 -16.41 -6.69 -3.91
C TRP A 152 -15.40 -6.03 -2.98
N GLY A 153 -14.18 -6.54 -2.95
CA GLY A 153 -13.16 -5.98 -2.10
C GLY A 153 -11.74 -6.34 -2.49
N ASP A 154 -10.82 -5.69 -1.81
CA ASP A 154 -9.38 -5.85 -1.96
C ASP A 154 -8.80 -6.59 -0.74
N LEU A 155 -8.04 -7.65 -0.96
CA LEU A 155 -7.50 -8.47 0.14
C LEU A 155 -6.21 -7.97 0.76
N GLN A 156 -5.47 -7.10 0.08
CA GLN A 156 -4.12 -6.78 0.51
C GLN A 156 -3.83 -5.31 0.27
N VAL A 157 -3.93 -4.53 1.34
CA VAL A 157 -3.60 -3.10 1.36
C VAL A 157 -2.83 -2.80 2.64
N HIS A 158 -1.78 -1.98 2.52
CA HIS A 158 -0.98 -1.51 3.63
C HIS A 158 -1.44 -0.12 4.05
N SER A 159 -1.51 0.11 5.36
CA SER A 159 -1.89 1.36 5.99
C SER A 159 -0.69 2.06 6.61
N ALA A 160 -0.95 3.19 7.28
CA ALA A 160 0.06 3.89 8.07
C ALA A 160 0.66 3.07 9.22
N ALA A 161 0.13 1.87 9.51
CA ALA A 161 0.72 0.95 10.47
C ALA A 161 1.90 0.14 9.88
N THR A 162 1.91 -0.15 8.57
CA THR A 162 3.13 -0.54 7.85
C THR A 162 4.01 0.69 7.78
N ARG A 163 5.22 0.60 8.33
CA ARG A 163 6.06 1.78 8.49
C ARG A 163 7.50 1.41 8.74
N ASP A 164 8.13 0.96 7.67
CA ASP A 164 9.55 0.67 7.66
C ASP A 164 10.28 1.62 6.67
N PRO A 165 11.62 1.49 6.56
CA PRO A 165 12.41 2.28 5.64
C PRO A 165 12.18 2.03 4.14
N VAL A 166 11.47 0.97 3.81
CA VAL A 166 11.23 0.50 2.44
C VAL A 166 9.76 0.68 2.07
N GLU A 167 8.86 0.61 3.04
CA GLU A 167 7.42 0.51 2.83
C GLU A 167 6.66 1.32 3.89
N PHE A 168 5.66 2.11 3.45
CA PHE A 168 4.67 2.65 4.36
C PHE A 168 3.33 2.81 3.64
N GLY A 169 2.21 2.72 4.36
CA GLY A 169 0.89 3.02 3.80
C GLY A 169 0.29 4.37 4.23
N PRO A 170 -0.79 4.82 3.58
CA PRO A 170 -1.51 6.03 3.94
C PRO A 170 -2.46 5.80 5.13
N PRO A 171 -2.94 6.86 5.80
CA PRO A 171 -3.95 6.75 6.84
C PRO A 171 -5.25 6.09 6.37
N LEU A 172 -5.88 5.29 7.25
CA LEU A 172 -7.12 4.55 6.93
C LEU A 172 -8.27 5.40 6.38
N PRO A 173 -8.51 6.64 6.83
CA PRO A 173 -9.58 7.47 6.28
C PRO A 173 -9.42 7.70 4.76
N LEU A 174 -8.18 7.84 4.29
CA LEU A 174 -7.90 8.06 2.86
C LEU A 174 -8.10 6.78 2.06
N LEU A 175 -7.65 5.63 2.59
CA LEU A 175 -7.92 4.32 1.98
C LEU A 175 -9.43 4.05 1.87
N LYS A 176 -10.19 4.38 2.91
CA LYS A 176 -11.65 4.22 2.90
C LYS A 176 -12.34 5.15 1.89
N SER A 177 -11.86 6.40 1.76
CA SER A 177 -12.34 7.35 0.74
C SER A 177 -12.03 6.83 -0.67
N ALA A 178 -10.83 6.30 -0.89
CA ALA A 178 -10.43 5.69 -2.15
C ALA A 178 -11.23 4.44 -2.51
N ALA A 179 -11.42 3.53 -1.54
CA ALA A 179 -12.22 2.33 -1.69
C ALA A 179 -13.65 2.65 -2.11
N ARG A 180 -14.27 3.67 -1.48
CA ARG A 180 -15.59 4.16 -1.88
C ARG A 180 -15.60 4.69 -3.32
N ALA A 181 -14.66 5.56 -3.68
CA ALA A 181 -14.60 6.16 -5.01
C ALA A 181 -14.44 5.10 -6.12
N GLY A 182 -13.63 4.06 -5.86
CA GLY A 182 -13.44 2.91 -6.74
C GLY A 182 -14.53 1.85 -6.66
N GLY A 183 -15.54 2.01 -5.79
CA GLY A 183 -16.66 1.07 -5.68
C GLY A 183 -16.41 -0.19 -4.85
N LEU A 184 -15.38 -0.25 -4.03
CA LEU A 184 -15.19 -1.40 -3.15
C LEU A 184 -16.19 -1.36 -1.99
N ASP A 185 -16.78 -2.52 -1.69
CA ASP A 185 -17.67 -2.71 -0.53
C ASP A 185 -16.85 -2.95 0.75
N TRP A 186 -15.63 -3.47 0.60
CA TRP A 186 -14.70 -3.69 1.69
C TRP A 186 -13.24 -3.76 1.19
N PHE A 187 -12.30 -3.64 2.10
CA PHE A 187 -10.89 -3.96 1.85
C PHE A 187 -10.27 -4.51 3.14
N CYS A 188 -9.25 -5.36 3.01
CA CYS A 188 -8.47 -5.84 4.14
C CYS A 188 -7.19 -5.03 4.27
N VAL A 189 -6.92 -4.57 5.49
CA VAL A 189 -5.65 -3.97 5.85
C VAL A 189 -4.77 -5.08 6.37
N THR A 190 -3.67 -5.35 5.68
CA THR A 190 -2.75 -6.47 5.92
C THR A 190 -1.34 -5.94 6.09
N ASP A 191 -1.16 -5.03 7.04
CA ASP A 191 0.15 -4.50 7.37
C ASP A 191 1.13 -5.61 7.78
N HIS A 192 2.43 -5.37 7.60
CA HIS A 192 3.43 -6.37 7.97
C HIS A 192 3.42 -6.64 9.47
N SER A 193 3.43 -7.93 9.82
CA SER A 193 3.42 -8.35 11.23
C SER A 193 4.54 -7.72 12.06
N TYR A 194 5.72 -7.50 11.47
CA TYR A 194 6.87 -6.89 12.16
C TYR A 194 6.74 -5.38 12.37
N ASP A 195 5.84 -4.70 11.67
CA ASP A 195 5.53 -3.29 11.92
C ASP A 195 4.41 -3.12 12.94
N LEU A 196 3.58 -4.15 13.11
CA LEU A 196 2.44 -4.14 14.03
C LEU A 196 2.85 -4.39 15.48
N ASP A 197 4.02 -5.00 15.72
CA ASP A 197 4.57 -5.22 17.06
C ASP A 197 5.44 -4.04 17.55
N ASP A 198 5.77 -3.09 16.68
CA ASP A 198 6.67 -2.00 17.01
C ASP A 198 6.16 -1.08 18.14
N ARG A 199 7.11 -0.48 18.88
CA ARG A 199 6.83 0.57 19.85
C ARG A 199 6.22 1.82 19.20
N GLU A 200 5.48 2.57 20.01
CA GLU A 200 5.05 3.92 19.64
C GLU A 200 6.18 4.93 19.88
N GLY A 201 6.42 5.80 18.90
CA GLY A 201 7.42 6.86 18.96
C GLY A 201 8.79 6.47 18.38
N PRO A 202 9.80 7.35 18.51
CA PRO A 202 11.09 7.16 17.87
C PRO A 202 11.90 6.03 18.50
N GLY A 203 12.15 4.98 17.72
CA GLY A 203 12.98 3.83 18.07
C GLY A 203 12.39 2.53 17.54
N MET A 204 13.05 1.94 16.53
CA MET A 204 12.68 0.65 15.91
C MET A 204 12.89 -0.47 16.94
N GLY A 205 11.81 -1.13 17.34
CA GLY A 205 11.90 -2.17 18.35
C GLY A 205 10.54 -2.71 18.74
N SER A 206 10.43 -4.03 18.67
CA SER A 206 9.25 -4.79 19.06
C SER A 206 8.81 -4.52 20.51
N ASP A 207 7.50 -4.43 20.70
CA ASP A 207 6.78 -4.39 21.95
C ASP A 207 5.83 -5.60 22.04
N PRO A 208 6.01 -6.51 23.00
CA PRO A 208 5.13 -7.68 23.16
C PRO A 208 3.68 -7.32 23.50
N ALA A 209 3.38 -6.05 23.80
CA ALA A 209 2.03 -5.55 24.00
C ALA A 209 1.31 -5.16 22.69
N TRP A 210 1.97 -5.21 21.53
CA TRP A 210 1.38 -4.93 20.21
C TRP A 210 0.56 -3.62 20.14
N PRO A 211 1.13 -2.48 20.56
CA PRO A 211 0.37 -1.24 20.68
C PRO A 211 -0.18 -0.76 19.33
N ARG A 212 0.59 -0.92 18.24
CA ARG A 212 0.16 -0.54 16.89
C ARG A 212 -0.99 -1.41 16.37
N TRP A 213 -0.93 -2.73 16.55
CA TRP A 213 -2.08 -3.61 16.27
C TRP A 213 -3.34 -3.18 17.01
N HIS A 214 -3.23 -2.87 18.30
CA HIS A 214 -4.38 -2.47 19.11
C HIS A 214 -4.95 -1.11 18.69
N ARG A 215 -4.09 -0.14 18.35
CA ARG A 215 -4.49 1.14 17.78
C ARG A 215 -5.18 0.95 16.43
N LEU A 216 -4.59 0.18 15.52
CA LEU A 216 -5.14 -0.12 14.20
C LEU A 216 -6.55 -0.74 14.33
N ARG A 217 -6.70 -1.72 15.22
CA ARG A 217 -8.00 -2.35 15.51
C ARG A 217 -9.04 -1.34 16.02
N GLN A 218 -8.66 -0.43 16.92
CA GLN A 218 -9.56 0.59 17.45
C GLN A 218 -9.99 1.58 16.37
N GLU A 219 -9.06 2.03 15.54
CA GLU A 219 -9.34 2.93 14.42
C GLU A 219 -10.27 2.27 13.40
N ILE A 220 -10.03 1.01 13.06
CA ILE A 220 -10.93 0.22 12.19
C ILE A 220 -12.34 0.12 12.77
N LEU A 221 -12.48 -0.14 14.07
CA LEU A 221 -13.79 -0.20 14.72
C LEU A 221 -14.52 1.15 14.65
N GLN A 222 -13.81 2.25 14.85
CA GLN A 222 -14.36 3.60 14.74
C GLN A 222 -14.79 3.89 13.31
N LEU A 223 -13.92 3.69 12.32
CA LEU A 223 -14.22 3.95 10.91
C LEU A 223 -15.35 3.04 10.39
N ASN A 224 -15.42 1.79 10.84
CA ASN A 224 -16.53 0.90 10.50
C ASN A 224 -17.86 1.30 11.16
N SER A 225 -17.90 2.23 12.11
CA SER A 225 -19.18 2.76 12.60
C SER A 225 -19.86 3.71 11.61
N GLU A 226 -19.10 4.25 10.66
CA GLU A 226 -19.58 5.16 9.62
C GLU A 226 -20.01 4.39 8.35
N SER A 227 -20.71 5.06 7.44
CA SER A 227 -21.06 4.52 6.12
C SER A 227 -19.85 4.38 5.19
N GLY A 228 -19.95 3.49 4.19
CA GLY A 228 -18.95 3.29 3.13
C GLY A 228 -18.34 1.89 3.16
N ALA A 229 -17.17 1.75 2.54
CA ALA A 229 -16.43 0.49 2.50
C ALA A 229 -16.09 0.00 3.92
N ARG A 230 -16.22 -1.30 4.15
CA ARG A 230 -15.82 -1.95 5.40
C ARG A 230 -14.32 -2.24 5.41
N ILE A 231 -13.67 -1.98 6.53
CA ILE A 231 -12.27 -2.30 6.72
C ILE A 231 -12.18 -3.62 7.50
N LEU A 232 -11.54 -4.62 6.92
CA LEU A 232 -11.21 -5.87 7.58
C LEU A 232 -9.80 -5.78 8.14
N LEU A 233 -9.61 -6.22 9.37
CA LEU A 233 -8.30 -6.30 10.00
C LEU A 233 -7.63 -7.61 9.60
N GLY A 234 -6.38 -7.54 9.16
CA GLY A 234 -5.49 -8.67 8.95
C GLY A 234 -4.04 -8.28 9.21
N GLU A 235 -3.13 -9.19 8.87
CA GLU A 235 -1.68 -8.96 8.84
C GLU A 235 -1.06 -9.74 7.69
N GLU A 236 0.05 -9.24 7.15
CA GLU A 236 0.93 -10.00 6.28
C GLU A 236 2.10 -10.56 7.08
N LEU A 237 2.07 -11.88 7.28
CA LEU A 237 3.05 -12.60 8.08
C LEU A 237 4.18 -13.16 7.21
N SER A 238 5.41 -12.80 7.56
CA SER A 238 6.62 -13.46 7.05
C SER A 238 6.89 -14.75 7.80
N CYS A 239 6.53 -15.88 7.20
CA CYS A 239 6.56 -17.21 7.81
C CYS A 239 7.50 -18.18 7.07
N GLY A 240 7.93 -19.23 7.78
CA GLY A 240 8.75 -20.28 7.23
C GLY A 240 7.95 -21.24 6.35
N GLY A 241 8.39 -21.45 5.11
CA GLY A 241 7.82 -22.43 4.20
C GLY A 241 8.02 -23.88 4.60
N LEU A 242 7.21 -24.80 4.07
CA LEU A 242 7.39 -26.26 4.28
C LEU A 242 8.68 -26.77 3.64
N GLU A 243 9.08 -26.14 2.54
CA GLU A 243 10.33 -26.42 1.81
C GLU A 243 11.51 -25.53 2.28
N GLY A 244 11.36 -24.84 3.41
CA GLY A 244 12.30 -23.82 3.89
C GLY A 244 12.08 -22.45 3.24
N GLY A 245 12.95 -21.47 3.51
CA GLY A 245 12.78 -20.09 3.02
C GLY A 245 11.61 -19.34 3.66
N ILE A 246 11.45 -18.07 3.31
CA ILE A 246 10.40 -17.18 3.81
C ILE A 246 9.31 -17.00 2.76
N LEU A 247 8.06 -17.09 3.21
CA LEU A 247 6.83 -16.83 2.48
C LEU A 247 6.07 -15.69 3.13
N HIS A 248 5.28 -14.97 2.32
CA HIS A 248 4.31 -14.00 2.80
C HIS A 248 2.91 -14.60 2.82
N LEU A 249 2.32 -14.66 4.01
CA LEU A 249 1.01 -15.23 4.27
C LEU A 249 0.08 -14.14 4.80
N LEU A 250 -1.04 -13.90 4.11
CA LEU A 250 -2.08 -13.00 4.61
C LEU A 250 -2.94 -13.75 5.62
N LEU A 251 -3.08 -13.18 6.81
CA LEU A 251 -3.97 -13.64 7.85
C LEU A 251 -5.11 -12.64 8.00
N LEU A 252 -6.30 -13.00 7.55
CA LEU A 252 -7.49 -12.15 7.60
C LEU A 252 -8.29 -12.46 8.85
N ALA A 253 -8.60 -11.44 9.64
CA ALA A 253 -9.26 -11.53 10.93
C ALA A 253 -8.61 -12.55 11.90
N PRO A 254 -7.27 -12.50 12.11
CA PRO A 254 -6.62 -13.41 13.03
C PRO A 254 -7.10 -13.14 14.47
N PRO A 255 -7.18 -14.18 15.31
CA PRO A 255 -7.65 -14.03 16.70
C PRO A 255 -6.68 -13.20 17.55
N ARG A 256 -5.41 -13.20 17.19
CA ARG A 256 -4.30 -12.43 17.78
C ARG A 256 -3.23 -12.22 16.69
N PRO A 257 -2.44 -11.14 16.77
CA PRO A 257 -1.34 -10.95 15.84
C PRO A 257 -0.22 -11.97 16.09
N LEU A 258 0.58 -12.26 15.06
CA LEU A 258 1.71 -13.18 15.11
C LEU A 258 3.01 -12.45 14.76
N ALA A 259 4.10 -12.73 15.47
CA ALA A 259 5.39 -12.10 15.18
C ALA A 259 5.99 -12.65 13.88
N GLY A 260 6.58 -11.79 13.06
CA GLY A 260 7.10 -12.19 11.75
C GLY A 260 8.26 -11.33 11.26
N SER A 261 9.34 -11.19 12.04
CA SER A 261 10.47 -10.31 11.74
C SER A 261 11.51 -10.90 10.76
N SER A 262 11.18 -12.02 10.10
CA SER A 262 12.18 -12.83 9.41
C SER A 262 12.75 -12.24 8.12
N ASP A 263 12.07 -11.26 7.52
CA ASP A 263 12.51 -10.56 6.32
C ASP A 263 12.44 -9.02 6.43
N ASN A 264 12.32 -8.48 7.66
CA ASN A 264 12.18 -7.05 7.92
C ASN A 264 13.43 -6.20 7.59
N GLY A 265 14.51 -6.81 7.09
CA GLY A 265 15.77 -6.12 6.79
C GLY A 265 16.56 -5.62 8.01
N GLU A 266 16.00 -5.72 9.23
CA GLU A 266 16.55 -5.21 10.48
C GLU A 266 17.36 -6.29 11.22
N GLY A 267 18.66 -6.34 10.91
CA GLY A 267 19.62 -7.12 11.69
C GLY A 267 20.24 -8.25 10.88
N LEU A 268 21.51 -8.07 10.55
CA LEU A 268 22.37 -9.18 10.15
C LEU A 268 22.84 -9.94 11.41
N PRO A 269 22.82 -11.29 11.41
CA PRO A 269 22.35 -12.18 10.34
C PRO A 269 20.83 -12.37 10.33
N PHE A 270 20.26 -12.58 9.14
CA PHE A 270 18.83 -12.80 8.89
C PHE A 270 18.23 -13.82 9.87
N ARG A 271 17.12 -13.44 10.48
CA ARG A 271 16.48 -14.23 11.53
C ARG A 271 15.82 -15.47 10.94
N ARG A 272 15.75 -16.54 11.73
CA ARG A 272 14.85 -17.66 11.42
C ARG A 272 13.42 -17.17 11.60
N ALA A 273 12.51 -17.63 10.75
CA ALA A 273 11.09 -17.39 10.95
C ALA A 273 10.65 -17.85 12.34
N GLU A 274 9.93 -16.96 13.05
CA GLU A 274 9.32 -17.25 14.35
C GLU A 274 8.22 -18.29 14.23
N HIS A 275 7.54 -18.32 13.09
CA HIS A 275 6.45 -19.24 12.78
C HIS A 275 6.69 -19.91 11.42
N SER A 276 6.47 -21.22 11.35
CA SER A 276 6.25 -21.91 10.08
C SER A 276 4.83 -21.66 9.56
N LEU A 277 4.58 -22.01 8.29
CA LEU A 277 3.23 -22.04 7.72
C LEU A 277 2.27 -22.87 8.60
N LEU A 278 2.73 -24.02 9.11
CA LEU A 278 1.88 -24.87 9.95
C LEU A 278 1.58 -24.23 11.30
N ASP A 279 2.57 -23.59 11.93
CA ASP A 279 2.38 -22.88 13.20
C ASP A 279 1.37 -21.73 13.03
N ALA A 280 1.47 -20.99 11.91
CA ALA A 280 0.54 -19.90 11.59
C ALA A 280 -0.89 -20.42 11.38
N LEU A 281 -1.06 -21.52 10.63
CA LEU A 281 -2.36 -22.15 10.42
C LEU A 281 -2.95 -22.72 11.71
N GLU A 282 -2.13 -23.32 12.57
CA GLU A 282 -2.57 -23.78 13.89
C GLU A 282 -3.00 -22.62 14.78
N ALA A 283 -2.26 -21.50 14.75
CA ALA A 283 -2.60 -20.31 15.51
C ALA A 283 -3.89 -19.62 15.03
N MET A 284 -4.20 -19.70 13.73
CA MET A 284 -5.49 -19.28 13.17
C MET A 284 -6.63 -20.20 13.61
N GLY A 285 -6.41 -21.52 13.60
CA GLY A 285 -7.46 -22.50 13.89
C GLY A 285 -8.65 -22.33 12.94
N ASP A 286 -9.87 -22.30 13.49
CA ASP A 286 -11.11 -22.05 12.72
C ASP A 286 -11.45 -20.55 12.60
N HIS A 287 -10.56 -19.66 13.07
CA HIS A 287 -10.76 -18.22 12.99
C HIS A 287 -10.23 -17.65 11.68
N GLY A 288 -10.99 -16.73 11.08
CA GLY A 288 -10.51 -15.94 9.96
C GLY A 288 -10.21 -16.74 8.70
N LEU A 289 -9.28 -16.25 7.90
CA LEU A 289 -8.82 -16.91 6.67
C LEU A 289 -7.33 -16.69 6.46
N ALA A 290 -6.60 -17.76 6.15
CA ALA A 290 -5.21 -17.69 5.73
C ALA A 290 -5.12 -17.78 4.20
N VAL A 291 -4.41 -16.83 3.57
CA VAL A 291 -4.34 -16.68 2.11
C VAL A 291 -2.89 -16.52 1.68
N ALA A 292 -2.45 -17.26 0.67
CA ALA A 292 -1.10 -17.11 0.16
C ALA A 292 -1.00 -15.78 -0.59
N SER A 293 -0.04 -14.95 -0.16
CA SER A 293 0.21 -13.63 -0.74
C SER A 293 0.87 -13.78 -2.11
N HIS A 294 0.31 -13.09 -3.10
CA HIS A 294 0.79 -12.95 -4.47
C HIS A 294 1.67 -14.10 -5.05
N PRO A 295 1.19 -15.36 -5.15
CA PRO A 295 1.99 -16.47 -5.70
C PRO A 295 2.35 -16.33 -7.20
N GLY A 296 1.80 -15.32 -7.89
CA GLY A 296 2.15 -14.97 -9.26
C GLY A 296 3.43 -14.13 -9.37
N GLU A 297 3.97 -13.66 -8.25
CA GLU A 297 5.11 -12.74 -8.20
C GLU A 297 6.31 -13.42 -7.51
N ALA A 298 7.14 -14.07 -8.31
CA ALA A 298 8.35 -14.70 -7.78
C ALA A 298 9.34 -13.63 -7.29
N PRO A 299 9.94 -13.81 -6.09
CA PRO A 299 10.87 -12.83 -5.55
C PRO A 299 12.11 -12.68 -6.44
N GLY A 300 12.69 -11.48 -6.40
CA GLY A 300 13.92 -11.18 -7.10
C GLY A 300 15.09 -12.05 -6.61
N ARG A 301 16.11 -12.27 -7.45
CA ARG A 301 17.29 -13.08 -7.07
C ARG A 301 18.04 -12.53 -5.84
N LEU A 302 18.08 -11.21 -5.69
CA LEU A 302 18.73 -10.56 -4.55
C LEU A 302 17.91 -10.69 -3.28
N GLU A 303 16.59 -10.54 -3.37
CA GLU A 303 15.65 -10.77 -2.26
C GLU A 303 15.71 -12.22 -1.78
N GLY A 304 15.78 -13.19 -2.71
CA GLY A 304 15.92 -14.60 -2.36
C GLY A 304 17.27 -14.95 -1.73
N LEU A 305 18.35 -14.23 -2.06
CA LEU A 305 19.67 -14.44 -1.46
C LEU A 305 19.82 -13.75 -0.10
N LEU A 306 19.35 -12.52 0.01
CA LEU A 306 19.50 -11.68 1.20
C LEU A 306 18.40 -12.01 2.20
N LEU A 307 17.13 -11.91 1.82
CA LEU A 307 15.99 -12.07 2.72
C LEU A 307 15.48 -13.51 2.80
N ARG A 308 16.09 -14.45 2.06
CA ARG A 308 15.64 -15.85 1.95
C ARG A 308 14.19 -15.98 1.48
N ARG A 309 13.63 -14.95 0.83
CA ARG A 309 12.30 -14.95 0.22
C ARG A 309 12.23 -16.01 -0.88
N ARG A 310 11.10 -16.71 -0.99
CA ARG A 310 10.88 -17.68 -2.06
C ARG A 310 9.46 -17.62 -2.61
N ASP A 311 9.29 -18.25 -3.77
CA ASP A 311 7.97 -18.46 -4.35
C ASP A 311 7.25 -19.66 -3.69
N TRP A 312 5.93 -19.62 -3.70
CA TRP A 312 5.02 -20.66 -3.22
C TRP A 312 5.10 -21.92 -4.08
N SER A 313 5.20 -23.09 -3.44
CA SER A 313 5.15 -24.38 -4.15
C SER A 313 3.71 -24.83 -4.38
N LEU A 314 3.47 -25.67 -5.39
CA LEU A 314 2.12 -26.18 -5.68
C LEU A 314 1.56 -27.02 -4.52
N ALA A 315 2.42 -27.72 -3.78
CA ALA A 315 2.00 -28.50 -2.62
C ALA A 315 1.49 -27.60 -1.48
N GLU A 316 2.18 -26.49 -1.22
CA GLU A 316 1.79 -25.51 -0.20
C GLU A 316 0.51 -24.77 -0.57
N LEU A 317 0.41 -24.33 -1.83
CA LEU A 317 -0.79 -23.71 -2.37
C LEU A 317 -2.00 -24.67 -2.28
N ARG A 318 -1.79 -25.95 -2.58
CA ARG A 318 -2.83 -26.98 -2.43
C ARG A 318 -3.25 -27.15 -0.98
N GLN A 319 -2.29 -27.14 -0.04
CA GLN A 319 -2.55 -27.28 1.39
C GLN A 319 -3.33 -26.10 1.95
N LEU A 320 -3.03 -24.88 1.50
CA LEU A 320 -3.70 -23.67 1.99
C LEU A 320 -5.11 -23.49 1.41
N GLY A 321 -5.29 -23.82 0.12
CA GLY A 321 -6.60 -23.78 -0.54
C GLY A 321 -7.11 -22.38 -0.92
N HIS A 322 -6.46 -21.31 -0.46
CA HIS A 322 -6.84 -19.93 -0.78
C HIS A 322 -5.60 -19.12 -1.15
N TRP A 323 -5.62 -18.40 -2.27
CA TRP A 323 -4.51 -17.51 -2.62
C TRP A 323 -4.90 -16.32 -3.49
N GLN A 324 -4.12 -15.26 -3.38
CA GLN A 324 -4.24 -14.04 -4.17
C GLN A 324 -3.66 -14.25 -5.57
N ALA A 325 -4.52 -14.52 -6.54
CA ALA A 325 -4.11 -14.75 -7.92
C ALA A 325 -3.82 -13.45 -8.68
N LEU A 326 -4.56 -12.39 -8.37
CA LEU A 326 -4.34 -11.06 -8.92
C LEU A 326 -3.62 -10.22 -7.87
N ASN A 327 -2.42 -9.74 -8.21
CA ASN A 327 -1.74 -8.67 -7.48
C ASN A 327 -1.57 -7.46 -8.39
N GLY A 328 -2.22 -6.35 -8.06
CA GLY A 328 -2.16 -5.11 -8.82
C GLY A 328 -2.79 -5.18 -10.22
N LEU A 329 -2.26 -4.39 -11.17
CA LEU A 329 -2.90 -4.14 -12.48
C LEU A 329 -2.10 -4.65 -13.70
N ASP A 330 -0.97 -5.32 -13.50
CA ASP A 330 -0.04 -5.58 -14.59
C ASP A 330 -0.40 -6.80 -15.46
N GLY A 331 -1.40 -7.56 -15.04
CA GLY A 331 -1.92 -8.77 -15.69
C GLY A 331 -0.96 -9.96 -15.71
N LYS A 332 0.33 -9.76 -15.37
CA LYS A 332 1.35 -10.81 -15.33
C LYS A 332 1.20 -11.64 -14.07
N SER A 333 0.98 -10.98 -12.93
CA SER A 333 0.70 -11.65 -11.66
C SER A 333 -0.52 -12.58 -11.81
N LEU A 334 -1.59 -12.08 -12.43
CA LEU A 334 -2.79 -12.85 -12.77
C LEU A 334 -2.50 -14.03 -13.69
N ALA A 335 -1.77 -13.81 -14.78
CA ALA A 335 -1.44 -14.89 -15.72
C ALA A 335 -0.65 -16.01 -15.03
N ALA A 336 0.38 -15.66 -14.25
CA ALA A 336 1.20 -16.61 -13.50
C ALA A 336 0.40 -17.33 -12.41
N GLY A 337 -0.42 -16.60 -11.66
CA GLY A 337 -1.32 -17.15 -10.64
C GLY A 337 -2.35 -18.13 -11.24
N LEU A 338 -2.93 -17.79 -12.39
CA LEU A 338 -3.85 -18.67 -13.13
C LEU A 338 -3.15 -19.91 -13.69
N ASP A 339 -1.89 -19.81 -14.11
CA ASP A 339 -1.13 -20.98 -14.57
C ASP A 339 -0.86 -21.97 -13.43
N LYS A 340 -0.57 -21.49 -12.21
CA LYS A 340 -0.51 -22.35 -11.01
C LYS A 340 -1.88 -22.97 -10.71
N ALA A 341 -2.95 -22.19 -10.76
CA ALA A 341 -4.31 -22.68 -10.53
C ALA A 341 -4.73 -23.76 -11.53
N ARG A 342 -4.44 -23.59 -12.82
CA ARG A 342 -4.74 -24.57 -13.88
C ARG A 342 -4.09 -25.92 -13.62
N LYS A 343 -2.84 -25.93 -13.18
CA LYS A 343 -2.13 -27.18 -12.80
C LYS A 343 -2.88 -27.88 -11.66
N LEU A 344 -3.20 -27.14 -10.60
CA LEU A 344 -3.91 -27.71 -9.44
C LEU A 344 -5.35 -28.14 -9.77
N TRP A 345 -6.08 -27.40 -10.61
CA TRP A 345 -7.41 -27.79 -11.09
C TRP A 345 -7.38 -29.08 -11.89
N SER A 346 -6.34 -29.30 -12.70
CA SER A 346 -6.16 -30.57 -13.43
C SER A 346 -5.97 -31.78 -12.51
N GLU A 347 -5.55 -31.53 -11.26
CA GLU A 347 -5.38 -32.51 -10.19
C GLU A 347 -6.56 -32.52 -9.19
N GLY A 348 -7.70 -31.94 -9.57
CA GLY A 348 -8.93 -31.94 -8.79
C GLY A 348 -8.96 -30.98 -7.59
N TRP A 349 -8.03 -30.02 -7.51
CA TRP A 349 -8.08 -28.95 -6.51
C TRP A 349 -9.33 -28.09 -6.70
N ARG A 350 -9.92 -27.62 -5.59
CA ARG A 350 -11.19 -26.84 -5.57
C ARG A 350 -11.10 -25.59 -4.69
N GLY A 351 -9.91 -25.08 -4.47
CA GLY A 351 -9.73 -23.89 -3.65
C GLY A 351 -10.15 -22.61 -4.36
N VAL A 352 -9.95 -21.49 -3.68
CA VAL A 352 -10.49 -20.17 -4.07
C VAL A 352 -9.36 -19.26 -4.50
N LEU A 353 -9.54 -18.62 -5.66
CA LEU A 353 -8.69 -17.55 -6.12
C LEU A 353 -9.27 -16.22 -5.66
N LEU A 354 -8.40 -15.37 -5.15
CA LEU A 354 -8.75 -14.07 -4.62
C LEU A 354 -7.92 -12.97 -5.31
N ALA A 355 -8.25 -11.71 -5.04
CA ALA A 355 -7.59 -10.56 -5.63
C ALA A 355 -7.21 -9.54 -4.54
N GLY A 356 -6.04 -8.95 -4.70
CA GLY A 356 -5.56 -7.83 -3.91
C GLY A 356 -4.63 -6.94 -4.74
N ASN A 357 -4.20 -5.82 -4.20
CA ASN A 357 -3.32 -4.91 -4.92
C ASN A 357 -1.96 -4.67 -4.27
N ASP A 358 -1.75 -5.12 -3.02
CA ASP A 358 -0.51 -4.96 -2.29
C ASP A 358 -0.06 -3.49 -2.27
N SER A 359 -1.03 -2.59 -2.04
CA SER A 359 -0.83 -1.15 -2.14
C SER A 359 -0.36 -0.55 -0.84
N HIS A 360 0.78 0.15 -0.92
CA HIS A 360 1.34 1.04 0.11
C HIS A 360 0.96 2.51 -0.11
N GLY A 361 -0.27 2.75 -0.57
CA GLY A 361 -0.73 4.08 -1.00
C GLY A 361 -0.43 4.40 -2.45
N ASN A 362 -0.25 3.38 -3.27
CA ASN A 362 -0.14 3.46 -4.72
C ASN A 362 -1.52 3.78 -5.33
N PHE A 363 -1.99 5.01 -5.16
CA PHE A 363 -3.28 5.46 -5.70
C PHE A 363 -3.22 5.60 -7.24
N ALA A 364 -3.07 6.81 -7.80
CA ALA A 364 -2.88 6.99 -9.23
C ALA A 364 -1.41 6.93 -9.66
N LEU A 365 -0.49 7.25 -8.75
CA LEU A 365 0.95 7.11 -8.96
C LEU A 365 1.56 6.16 -7.92
N GLY A 366 2.21 5.11 -8.42
CA GLY A 366 3.19 4.37 -7.61
C GLY A 366 4.46 5.19 -7.47
N ARG A 367 5.05 5.21 -6.27
CA ARG A 367 6.30 5.95 -5.97
C ARG A 367 7.32 4.95 -5.51
N GLU A 368 8.27 4.62 -6.37
CA GLU A 368 9.16 3.48 -6.12
C GLU A 368 10.65 3.85 -6.24
N LEU A 369 11.49 3.15 -5.48
CA LEU A 369 12.94 3.18 -5.69
C LEU A 369 13.28 2.36 -6.94
N THR A 370 14.15 2.93 -7.78
CA THR A 370 14.79 2.14 -8.86
C THR A 370 15.96 1.35 -8.33
N LEU A 371 16.74 1.96 -7.43
CA LEU A 371 17.86 1.38 -6.70
C LEU A 371 17.94 2.08 -5.34
N PRO A 372 18.00 1.34 -4.22
CA PRO A 372 18.14 1.92 -2.89
C PRO A 372 19.27 2.95 -2.83
N LEU A 373 19.00 4.11 -2.22
CA LEU A 373 19.94 5.24 -2.03
C LEU A 373 20.45 5.93 -3.32
N LEU A 374 20.11 5.42 -4.51
CA LEU A 374 20.70 5.87 -5.78
C LEU A 374 19.70 6.56 -6.73
N GLY A 375 18.42 6.18 -6.69
CA GLY A 375 17.43 6.78 -7.58
C GLY A 375 15.98 6.39 -7.31
N VAL A 376 15.07 7.23 -7.78
CA VAL A 376 13.61 7.12 -7.68
C VAL A 376 12.99 7.00 -9.07
N ARG A 377 11.81 6.36 -9.21
CA ARG A 377 11.00 6.35 -10.44
C ARG A 377 9.56 6.79 -10.18
#